data_AF-K2BFX1-F1
#
_entry.id   AF-K2BFX1-F1
#
_cell.length_a   1.000
_cell.length_b   1.000
_cell.length_c   1.000
_cell.angle_alpha   90.00
_cell.angle_beta   90.00
_cell.angle_gamma   90.00
#
_symmetry.space_group_name_H-M   'P 1'
#
loop_
_entity.id
_entity.type
_entity.pdbx_description
1 polymer ?
#
loop_
_entity_poly.entity_id
_entity_poly.type
_entity_poly.pdbx_seq_one_letter_code
_entity_poly.pdbx_strand_id
1 'polypeptide(L)'
;GHGVHGFTLDPSIGEWLLSNEQIQIPERCDVYSANEAYVNTWSETDRKFLADFKQANAKATSRHIGSLVADIHRNLLKGGLYFRPYDDYKKKSAKLRLNYELKPLAMIIEQAGGSTTDGSQSILAIQPQQLHQKGLMIAGNASVVQDYLHRQ
;
A
#
# COMPACT_ATOMS: atom_id res chain seq x y z
N GLY A 1 -14.99 4.59 7.80
CA GLY A 1 -16.46 4.69 7.93
C GLY A 1 -16.94 6.07 7.57
N HIS A 2 -16.33 7.11 8.17
CA HIS A 2 -16.55 8.51 7.85
C HIS A 2 -15.20 9.25 7.86
N GLY A 3 -14.25 8.80 7.04
CA GLY A 3 -12.89 9.35 7.00
C GLY A 3 -11.90 8.70 7.98
N VAL A 4 -10.70 9.28 8.03
CA VAL A 4 -9.52 8.79 8.77
C VAL A 4 -9.00 9.90 9.68
N HIS A 5 -8.70 9.57 10.94
CA HIS A 5 -8.14 10.53 11.90
C HIS A 5 -6.89 9.93 12.54
N GLY A 6 -5.88 10.78 12.74
CA GLY A 6 -4.65 10.46 13.44
C GLY A 6 -4.70 11.00 14.86
N PHE A 7 -4.35 10.15 15.82
CA PHE A 7 -4.14 10.54 17.20
C PHE A 7 -2.69 10.25 17.58
N THR A 8 -2.10 11.14 18.37
CA THR A 8 -0.72 11.00 18.87
C THR A 8 -0.76 10.92 20.39
N LEU A 9 -0.11 9.90 20.94
CA LEU A 9 0.01 9.72 22.39
C LEU A 9 0.89 10.82 22.96
N ASP A 10 0.37 11.57 23.92
CA ASP A 10 1.17 12.39 24.82
C ASP A 10 1.55 11.54 26.04
N PRO A 11 2.82 11.14 26.16
CA PRO A 11 3.27 10.27 27.24
C PRO A 11 3.27 10.96 28.61
N SER A 12 3.22 12.31 28.66
CA SER A 12 3.23 13.05 29.93
C SER A 12 1.91 12.95 30.68
N ILE A 13 0.81 12.78 29.94
CA ILE A 13 -0.55 12.69 30.49
C ILE A 13 -1.22 11.34 30.21
N GLY A 14 -0.65 10.51 29.32
CA GLY A 14 -1.17 9.18 28.99
C GLY A 14 -2.38 9.20 28.06
N GLU A 15 -2.60 10.30 27.33
CA GLU A 15 -3.79 10.52 26.49
C GLU A 15 -3.44 10.56 25.00
N TRP A 16 -4.37 10.07 24.17
CA TRP A 16 -4.27 10.15 22.72
C TRP A 16 -4.93 11.45 22.22
N LEU A 17 -4.12 12.40 21.76
CA LEU A 17 -4.59 13.69 21.28
C LEU A 17 -4.85 13.64 19.78
N LEU A 18 -5.97 14.20 19.33
CA LEU A 18 -6.27 14.35 17.91
C LEU A 18 -5.20 15.25 17.26
N SER A 19 -4.39 14.68 16.38
CA SER A 19 -3.23 15.34 15.78
C SER A 19 -3.40 15.57 14.28
N ASN A 20 -4.21 14.75 13.62
CA ASN A 20 -4.55 14.91 12.20
C ASN A 20 -6.02 14.59 11.96
N GLU A 21 -6.80 15.58 11.54
CA GLU A 21 -8.19 15.40 11.18
C GLU A 21 -8.35 15.03 9.70
N GLN A 22 -9.28 14.12 9.42
CA GLN A 22 -9.74 13.77 8.06
C GLN A 22 -8.58 13.57 7.06
N ILE A 23 -7.60 12.75 7.45
CA ILE A 23 -6.42 12.47 6.64
C ILE A 23 -6.83 12.07 5.22
N GLN A 24 -6.32 12.83 4.24
CA GLN A 24 -6.41 12.52 2.82
C GLN A 24 -5.00 12.26 2.29
N ILE A 25 -4.84 11.20 1.51
CA ILE A 25 -3.58 10.91 0.82
C ILE A 25 -3.29 12.06 -0.16
N PRO A 26 -2.13 12.74 -0.06
CA PRO A 26 -1.74 13.77 -1.01
C PRO A 26 -1.68 13.26 -2.44
N GLU A 27 -2.09 14.07 -3.43
CA GLU A 27 -2.09 13.69 -4.85
C GLU A 27 -0.70 13.36 -5.41
N ARG A 28 0.35 13.97 -4.86
CA ARG A 28 1.74 13.68 -5.23
C ARG A 28 2.10 12.22 -4.91
N CYS A 29 2.88 11.58 -5.77
CA CYS A 29 3.30 10.20 -5.60
C CYS A 29 4.80 10.03 -5.94
N ASP A 30 5.65 10.75 -5.20
CA ASP A 30 7.10 10.79 -5.43
C ASP A 30 7.89 9.79 -4.57
N VAL A 31 7.19 8.89 -3.89
CA VAL A 31 7.79 7.85 -3.06
C VAL A 31 7.19 6.51 -3.45
N TYR A 32 8.03 5.48 -3.54
CA TYR A 32 7.57 4.10 -3.60
C TYR A 32 8.26 3.24 -2.55
N SER A 33 7.54 2.24 -2.05
CA SER A 33 8.02 1.22 -1.12
C SER A 33 7.88 -0.14 -1.76
N ALA A 34 9.00 -0.79 -2.07
CA ALA A 34 9.03 -2.15 -2.57
C ALA A 34 10.24 -2.88 -1.98
N ASN A 35 10.10 -4.18 -1.71
CA ASN A 35 11.25 -5.02 -1.44
C ASN A 35 11.83 -5.52 -2.77
N GLU A 36 12.71 -4.71 -3.37
CA GLU A 36 13.31 -4.99 -4.68
C GLU A 36 14.28 -6.18 -4.68
N ALA A 37 14.61 -6.76 -3.52
CA ALA A 37 15.39 -8.01 -3.47
C ALA A 37 14.68 -9.18 -4.20
N TYR A 38 13.36 -9.08 -4.40
CA TYR A 38 12.55 -10.07 -5.12
C TYR A 38 12.31 -9.73 -6.61
N VAL A 39 12.93 -8.68 -7.15
CA VAL A 39 12.64 -8.21 -8.53
C VAL A 39 12.80 -9.31 -9.59
N ASN A 40 13.78 -10.20 -9.41
CA ASN A 40 14.06 -11.31 -10.33
C ASN A 40 12.99 -12.42 -10.30
N THR A 41 12.17 -12.47 -9.25
CA THR A 41 11.11 -13.48 -9.06
C THR A 41 9.71 -12.91 -9.26
N TRP A 42 9.58 -11.60 -9.50
CA TRP A 42 8.33 -10.95 -9.89
C TRP A 42 7.87 -11.35 -11.29
N SER A 43 6.62 -11.04 -11.62
CA SER A 43 6.11 -11.12 -12.99
C SER A 43 6.80 -10.08 -13.89
N GLU A 44 6.76 -10.29 -15.20
CA GLU A 44 7.27 -9.28 -16.14
C GLU A 44 6.45 -7.98 -16.07
N THR A 45 5.12 -8.10 -15.94
CA THR A 45 4.22 -6.95 -15.79
C THR A 45 4.56 -6.11 -14.55
N ASP A 46 4.81 -6.75 -13.41
CA ASP A 46 5.17 -6.05 -12.16
C ASP A 46 6.52 -5.35 -12.26
N ARG A 47 7.53 -6.03 -12.83
CA ARG A 47 8.85 -5.44 -13.09
C ARG A 47 8.72 -4.21 -13.98
N LYS A 48 8.00 -4.36 -15.09
CA LYS A 48 7.81 -3.30 -16.07
C LYS A 48 7.04 -2.12 -15.48
N PHE A 49 5.98 -2.37 -14.73
CA PHE A 49 5.22 -1.31 -14.06
C PHE A 49 6.10 -0.47 -13.15
N LEU A 50 6.89 -1.10 -12.27
CA LEU A 50 7.74 -0.35 -11.35
C LEU A 50 8.86 0.40 -12.10
N ALA A 51 9.42 -0.17 -13.17
CA ALA A 51 10.39 0.50 -14.02
C ALA A 51 9.79 1.73 -14.71
N ASP A 52 8.61 1.60 -15.30
CA ASP A 52 7.89 2.69 -15.97
C ASP A 52 7.53 3.80 -14.96
N PHE A 53 7.08 3.44 -13.76
CA PHE A 53 6.81 4.39 -12.68
C PHE A 53 8.05 5.23 -12.33
N LYS A 54 9.22 4.58 -12.18
CA LYS A 54 10.50 5.26 -11.91
C LYS A 54 10.92 6.15 -13.06
N GLN A 55 10.73 5.70 -14.30
CA GLN A 55 11.11 6.46 -15.49
C GLN A 55 10.22 7.68 -15.70
N ALA A 56 8.91 7.54 -15.50
CA ALA A 56 7.93 8.61 -15.67
C ALA A 56 8.00 9.65 -14.53
N ASN A 57 8.45 9.25 -13.33
CA ASN A 57 8.60 10.15 -12.19
C ASN A 57 10.07 10.34 -11.81
N ALA A 58 10.72 11.37 -12.37
CA ALA A 58 12.11 11.71 -12.08
C ALA A 58 12.39 12.08 -10.61
N LYS A 59 11.35 12.37 -9.81
CA LYS A 59 11.46 12.64 -8.36
C LYS A 59 11.20 11.41 -7.51
N ALA A 60 10.88 10.26 -8.12
CA ALA A 60 10.57 9.04 -7.39
C ALA A 60 11.75 8.61 -6.51
N THR A 61 11.49 8.48 -5.21
CA THR A 61 12.46 8.00 -4.24
C THR A 61 12.01 6.66 -3.66
N SER A 62 12.94 5.72 -3.55
CA SER A 62 12.71 4.46 -2.84
C SER A 62 12.73 4.69 -1.33
N ARG A 63 11.68 4.26 -0.64
CA ARG A 63 11.61 4.22 0.83
C ARG A 63 10.93 2.93 1.26
N HIS A 64 11.73 1.93 1.60
CA HIS A 64 11.25 0.66 2.11
C HIS A 64 11.72 0.46 3.55
N ILE A 65 10.82 0.64 4.51
CA ILE A 65 11.13 0.47 5.94
C ILE A 65 11.13 -1.02 6.31
N GLY A 66 10.34 -1.83 5.60
CA GLY A 66 10.14 -3.25 5.92
C GLY A 66 9.09 -3.48 7.00
N SER A 67 8.47 -2.41 7.49
CA SER A 67 7.31 -2.44 8.38
C SER A 67 6.08 -1.95 7.62
N LEU A 68 5.12 -2.85 7.41
CA LEU A 68 3.87 -2.56 6.70
C LEU A 68 3.17 -1.30 7.26
N VAL A 69 3.06 -1.20 8.58
CA VAL A 69 2.39 -0.07 9.24
C VAL A 69 3.16 1.23 8.98
N ALA A 70 4.49 1.22 9.09
CA ALA A 70 5.29 2.43 8.90
C ALA A 70 5.28 2.91 7.44
N ASP A 71 5.35 1.97 6.49
CA ASP A 71 5.31 2.29 5.06
C ASP A 71 3.94 2.86 4.65
N ILE A 72 2.83 2.29 5.14
CA ILE A 72 1.49 2.82 4.89
C ILE A 72 1.26 4.16 5.60
N HIS A 73 1.69 4.30 6.86
CA HIS A 73 1.56 5.56 7.60
C HIS A 73 2.27 6.71 6.89
N ARG A 74 3.48 6.49 6.36
CA ARG A 74 4.17 7.49 5.54
C ARG A 74 3.34 7.85 4.31
N ASN A 75 2.82 6.87 3.58
CA ASN A 75 2.02 7.12 2.37
C ASN A 75 0.73 7.90 2.69
N LEU A 76 0.07 7.62 3.81
CA LEU A 76 -1.10 8.40 4.27
C LEU A 76 -0.78 9.89 4.42
N LEU A 77 0.40 10.24 4.94
CA LEU A 77 0.77 11.63 5.20
C LEU A 77 1.49 12.32 4.04
N LYS A 78 2.16 11.56 3.17
CA LYS A 78 3.08 12.11 2.15
C LYS A 78 2.69 11.78 0.73
N GLY A 79 1.75 10.87 0.52
CA GLY A 79 1.53 10.23 -0.76
C GLY A 79 2.60 9.17 -1.03
N GLY A 80 2.36 8.32 -2.01
CA GLY A 80 3.29 7.30 -2.45
C GLY A 80 2.63 5.97 -2.76
N LEU A 81 3.43 5.12 -3.38
CA LEU A 81 3.08 3.76 -3.79
C LEU A 81 3.64 2.75 -2.78
N TYR A 82 2.79 1.90 -2.22
CA TYR A 82 3.19 0.67 -1.57
C TYR A 82 3.06 -0.47 -2.58
N PHE A 83 4.18 -1.02 -3.00
CA PHE A 83 4.26 -2.02 -4.07
C PHE A 83 4.73 -3.37 -3.50
N ARG A 84 3.78 -4.27 -3.26
CA ARG A 84 4.03 -5.61 -2.73
C ARG A 84 3.31 -6.66 -3.59
N PRO A 85 3.79 -6.94 -4.81
CA PRO A 85 3.33 -8.09 -5.59
C PRO A 85 3.74 -9.40 -4.89
N TYR A 86 3.50 -10.54 -5.54
CA TYR A 86 4.06 -11.81 -5.07
C TYR A 86 5.59 -11.72 -4.93
N ASP A 87 6.13 -12.27 -3.85
CA ASP A 87 7.58 -12.42 -3.67
C ASP A 87 8.16 -13.35 -4.74
N ASP A 88 7.42 -14.39 -5.10
CA ASP A 88 7.72 -15.29 -6.21
C ASP A 88 6.43 -15.52 -6.99
N TYR A 89 6.35 -14.94 -8.18
CA TYR A 89 5.17 -15.00 -9.04
C TYR A 89 4.84 -16.43 -9.47
N LYS A 90 5.87 -17.23 -9.81
CA LYS A 90 5.68 -18.61 -10.27
C LYS A 90 5.10 -19.50 -9.17
N LYS A 91 5.47 -19.23 -7.92
CA LYS A 91 4.97 -19.96 -6.74
C LYS A 91 3.73 -19.34 -6.11
N LYS A 92 3.26 -18.19 -6.61
CA LYS A 92 2.23 -17.36 -5.96
C LYS A 92 2.54 -17.11 -4.47
N SER A 93 3.81 -16.89 -4.17
CA SER A 93 4.29 -16.73 -2.79
C SER A 93 4.00 -15.32 -2.31
N ALA A 94 3.17 -15.17 -1.28
CA ALA A 94 2.87 -13.91 -0.62
C ALA A 94 3.22 -13.96 0.87
N LYS A 95 3.55 -12.81 1.45
CA LYS A 95 3.95 -12.70 2.87
C LYS A 95 2.81 -12.27 3.79
N LEU A 96 1.98 -11.33 3.33
CA LEU A 96 1.00 -10.63 4.17
C LEU A 96 -0.33 -11.38 4.23
N ARG A 97 -1.01 -11.33 5.38
CA ARG A 97 -2.27 -11.99 5.66
C ARG A 97 -3.45 -11.07 5.37
N LEU A 98 -4.39 -11.57 4.59
CA LEU A 98 -5.54 -10.81 4.10
C LEU A 98 -6.37 -10.23 5.25
N ASN A 99 -6.73 -11.05 6.23
CA ASN A 99 -7.75 -10.72 7.22
C ASN A 99 -7.33 -9.64 8.22
N TYR A 100 -6.06 -9.63 8.63
CA TYR A 100 -5.59 -8.83 9.76
C TYR A 100 -4.36 -7.97 9.45
N GLU A 101 -3.90 -7.97 8.19
CA GLU A 101 -2.88 -7.03 7.71
C GLU A 101 -3.42 -6.23 6.53
N LEU A 102 -3.88 -6.90 5.47
CA LEU A 102 -4.29 -6.21 4.23
C LEU A 102 -5.62 -5.48 4.38
N LYS A 103 -6.69 -6.18 4.78
CA LYS A 103 -8.04 -5.59 4.86
C LYS A 103 -8.13 -4.41 5.83
N PRO A 104 -7.59 -4.46 7.06
CA PRO A 104 -7.66 -3.31 7.96
C PRO A 104 -6.97 -2.07 7.38
N LEU A 105 -5.80 -2.24 6.76
CA LEU A 105 -5.08 -1.12 6.16
C LEU A 105 -5.73 -0.63 4.87
N ALA A 106 -6.30 -1.53 4.06
CA ALA A 106 -7.07 -1.15 2.89
C ALA A 106 -8.27 -0.26 3.25
N MET A 107 -8.97 -0.58 4.33
CA MET A 107 -10.06 0.26 4.83
C MET A 107 -9.60 1.67 5.17
N ILE A 108 -8.43 1.81 5.81
CA ILE A 108 -7.84 3.12 6.13
C ILE A 108 -7.42 3.86 4.87
N ILE A 109 -6.70 3.20 3.97
CA ILE A 109 -6.16 3.80 2.73
C ILE A 109 -7.30 4.30 1.85
N GLU A 110 -8.33 3.48 1.63
CA GLU A 110 -9.47 3.85 0.77
C GLU A 110 -10.34 4.96 1.39
N GLN A 111 -10.48 4.97 2.73
CA GLN A 111 -11.16 6.08 3.42
C GLN A 111 -10.37 7.39 3.42
N ALA A 112 -9.07 7.35 3.17
CA ALA A 112 -8.21 8.51 2.98
C ALA A 112 -8.09 8.92 1.49
N GLY A 113 -8.97 8.43 0.61
CA GLY A 113 -8.97 8.77 -0.82
C GLY A 113 -7.91 8.02 -1.65
N GLY A 114 -7.23 7.04 -1.06
CA GLY A 114 -6.34 6.13 -1.78
C GLY A 114 -7.09 4.97 -2.42
N SER A 115 -6.33 4.05 -3.01
CA SER A 115 -6.85 2.80 -3.56
C SER A 115 -5.97 1.62 -3.14
N THR A 116 -6.56 0.44 -3.09
CA THR A 116 -5.83 -0.83 -2.89
C THR A 116 -6.26 -1.87 -3.92
N THR A 117 -5.38 -2.83 -4.24
CA THR A 117 -5.70 -3.92 -5.16
C THR A 117 -4.84 -5.18 -4.90
N ASP A 118 -5.40 -6.35 -5.20
CA ASP A 118 -4.68 -7.63 -5.33
C ASP A 118 -4.13 -7.90 -6.75
N GLY A 119 -4.19 -6.89 -7.62
CA GLY A 119 -3.88 -7.01 -9.05
C GLY A 119 -5.08 -7.30 -9.92
N SER A 120 -6.27 -7.47 -9.34
CA SER A 120 -7.50 -7.64 -10.11
C SER A 120 -8.69 -6.88 -9.54
N GLN A 121 -8.78 -6.79 -8.22
CA GLN A 121 -9.89 -6.16 -7.51
C GLN A 121 -9.40 -5.49 -6.22
N SER A 122 -10.23 -4.63 -5.61
CA SER A 122 -9.93 -4.05 -4.30
C SER A 122 -9.71 -5.12 -3.24
N ILE A 123 -8.76 -4.89 -2.34
CA ILE A 123 -8.49 -5.77 -1.19
C ILE A 123 -9.74 -5.97 -0.31
N LEU A 124 -10.60 -4.94 -0.23
CA LEU A 124 -11.84 -5.02 0.55
C LEU A 124 -12.89 -5.94 -0.08
N ALA A 125 -12.87 -6.09 -1.41
CA ALA A 125 -13.80 -6.93 -2.15
C ALA A 125 -13.50 -8.44 -2.01
N ILE A 126 -12.28 -8.81 -1.63
CA ILE A 126 -11.85 -10.21 -1.56
C ILE A 126 -12.59 -10.94 -0.43
N GLN A 127 -13.37 -11.97 -0.74
CA GLN A 127 -13.95 -12.83 0.28
C GLN A 127 -12.90 -13.81 0.84
N PRO A 128 -12.57 -13.76 2.15
CA PRO A 128 -11.56 -14.64 2.72
C PRO A 128 -12.03 -16.09 2.71
N GLN A 129 -11.15 -16.99 2.26
CA GLN A 129 -11.39 -18.44 2.22
C GLN A 129 -10.81 -19.14 3.45
N GLN A 130 -9.81 -18.53 4.09
CA GLN A 130 -9.10 -19.09 5.24
C GLN A 130 -8.65 -17.98 6.20
N LEU A 131 -8.51 -18.31 7.49
CA LEU A 131 -8.07 -17.36 8.52
C LEU A 131 -6.69 -16.76 8.21
N HIS A 132 -5.74 -17.58 7.74
CA HIS A 132 -4.37 -17.18 7.44
C HIS A 132 -4.11 -17.02 5.94
N GLN A 133 -5.14 -16.76 5.14
CA GLN A 133 -4.99 -16.50 3.71
C GLN A 133 -3.99 -15.37 3.49
N LYS A 134 -2.99 -15.61 2.65
CA LYS A 134 -2.00 -14.61 2.27
C LYS A 134 -2.35 -13.98 0.93
N GLY A 135 -1.87 -12.76 0.72
CA GLY A 135 -2.13 -12.02 -0.50
C GLY A 135 -1.04 -10.99 -0.80
N LEU A 136 -1.01 -10.57 -2.06
CA LEU A 136 -0.28 -9.41 -2.50
C LEU A 136 -1.11 -8.14 -2.21
N MET A 137 -0.47 -6.98 -2.21
CA MET A 137 -1.17 -5.71 -2.14
C MET A 137 -0.38 -4.61 -2.84
N ILE A 138 -1.03 -3.97 -3.81
CA ILE A 138 -0.59 -2.68 -4.33
C ILE A 138 -1.53 -1.63 -3.75
N ALA A 139 -0.98 -0.57 -3.14
CA ALA A 139 -1.79 0.43 -2.45
C ALA A 139 -1.15 1.82 -2.45
N GLY A 140 -1.96 2.86 -2.29
CA GLY A 140 -1.47 4.25 -2.20
C GLY A 140 -2.36 5.20 -3.00
N ASN A 141 -1.72 6.13 -3.71
CA ASN A 141 -2.41 7.08 -4.60
C ASN A 141 -3.33 6.37 -5.59
N ALA A 142 -4.60 6.76 -5.62
CA ALA A 142 -5.61 6.09 -6.44
C ALA A 142 -5.26 6.07 -7.92
N SER A 143 -4.79 7.19 -8.48
CA SER A 143 -4.39 7.29 -9.90
C SER A 143 -3.31 6.28 -10.29
N VAL A 144 -2.31 6.07 -9.43
CA VAL A 144 -1.21 5.12 -9.68
C VAL A 144 -1.68 3.67 -9.56
N VAL A 145 -2.56 3.38 -8.61
CA VAL A 145 -3.15 2.04 -8.45
C VAL A 145 -4.07 1.68 -9.63
N GLN A 146 -4.81 2.65 -10.16
CA GLN A 146 -5.63 2.45 -11.36
C GLN A 146 -4.77 2.22 -12.62
N ASP A 147 -3.67 2.97 -12.79
CA ASP A 147 -2.70 2.71 -13.86
C ASP A 147 -2.11 1.30 -13.77
N TYR A 148 -1.80 0.81 -12.56
CA TYR A 148 -1.38 -0.57 -12.36
C TYR A 148 -2.45 -1.58 -12.83
N LEU A 149 -3.72 -1.38 -12.45
CA LEU A 149 -4.82 -2.25 -12.83
C LEU A 149 -5.06 -2.31 -14.34
N HIS A 150 -4.92 -1.19 -15.06
CA HIS A 150 -5.07 -1.15 -16.52
C HIS A 150 -4.00 -1.96 -17.29
N ARG A 151 -2.91 -2.34 -16.61
CA ARG A 151 -1.78 -3.07 -17.20
C ARG A 151 -1.81 -4.57 -16.88
N GLN A 152 -2.77 -5.03 -16.06
CA GLN A 152 -2.98 -6.44 -15.72
C GLN A 152 -3.86 -7.12 -16.76
#